data_AF-A0A2V8PKD2-F1
#
_entry.id   AF-A0A2V8PKD2-F1
#
_cell.length_a   1.000
_cell.length_b   1.000
_cell.length_c   1.000
_cell.angle_alpha   90.00
_cell.angle_beta   90.00
_cell.angle_gamma   90.00
#
_symmetry.space_group_name_H-M   'P 1'
#
loop_
_entity.id
_entity.type
_entity.pdbx_description
1 polymer ?
#
loop_
_entity_poly.entity_id
_entity_poly.type
_entity_poly.pdbx_seq_one_letter_code
_entity_poly.pdbx_strand_id
1 'polypeptide(L)'
;MITATLQTWLDSARAVLRDARALAIFAGLYALLLVTFYIFIATREATVWQVLITYAFLVLMPAEFFVFQSAIVEHARIGKFSWRQIVRGAIKLFIATIPIVVIALVFWALLDKFQLRYPTPKAALAESLRGAPKPQPLHWPTVIFATIRFLIFAIALPLATIHLWARVSAGDIRTLFSGGAEASVRRIGGWLARAFASDSVLIYALGAILFAFIPYAVIFIKISPKGTKTDFAVFIAQLLIAFCFSLIGWIVTVTALSKLNTQTSIADVPQRAPSTPAEAPA
;
A
#
# COMPACT_ATOMS: atom_id res chain seq x y z
N MET A 1 -1.20 -23.97 8.49
CA MET A 1 -1.11 -22.49 8.52
C MET A 1 -1.09 -21.92 7.10
N ILE A 2 -0.10 -22.24 6.25
CA ILE A 2 -0.04 -21.75 4.85
C ILE A 2 -1.34 -21.98 4.05
N THR A 3 -1.96 -23.16 4.17
CA THR A 3 -3.21 -23.50 3.47
C THR A 3 -4.38 -22.61 3.87
N ALA A 4 -4.52 -22.29 5.16
CA ALA A 4 -5.58 -21.41 5.67
C ALA A 4 -5.37 -19.96 5.22
N THR A 5 -4.13 -19.50 5.20
CA THR A 5 -3.77 -18.15 4.72
C THR A 5 -4.05 -18.01 3.22
N LEU A 6 -3.72 -19.04 2.43
CA LEU A 6 -4.03 -19.08 1.00
C LEU A 6 -5.54 -19.10 0.74
N GLN A 7 -6.30 -19.90 1.48
CA GLN A 7 -7.76 -19.92 1.39
C GLN A 7 -8.37 -18.56 1.72
N THR A 8 -7.90 -17.91 2.80
CA THR A 8 -8.35 -16.56 3.18
C THR A 8 -8.10 -15.53 2.09
N TRP A 9 -6.94 -15.61 1.42
CA TRP A 9 -6.61 -14.75 0.29
C TRP A 9 -7.51 -15.03 -0.92
N LEU A 10 -7.70 -16.30 -1.28
CA LEU A 10 -8.56 -16.72 -2.40
C LEU A 10 -10.03 -16.36 -2.18
N ASP A 11 -10.54 -16.52 -0.96
CA ASP A 11 -11.91 -16.16 -0.61
C ASP A 11 -12.10 -14.64 -0.63
N SER A 12 -11.09 -13.88 -0.23
CA SER A 12 -11.07 -12.43 -0.39
C SER A 12 -11.07 -12.02 -1.87
N ALA A 13 -10.27 -12.70 -2.71
CA ALA A 13 -10.26 -12.48 -4.15
C ALA A 13 -11.63 -12.78 -4.79
N ARG A 14 -12.23 -13.93 -4.47
CA ARG A 14 -13.56 -14.30 -4.96
C ARG A 14 -14.64 -13.33 -4.51
N ALA A 15 -14.59 -12.88 -3.26
CA ALA A 15 -15.56 -11.92 -2.73
C ALA A 15 -15.49 -10.59 -3.49
N VAL A 16 -14.29 -10.06 -3.71
CA VAL A 16 -14.08 -8.80 -4.47
C VAL A 16 -14.55 -8.94 -5.91
N LEU A 17 -14.25 -10.06 -6.57
CA LEU A 17 -14.64 -10.29 -7.97
C LEU A 17 -16.16 -10.53 -8.15
N ARG A 18 -16.85 -11.02 -7.12
CA ARG A 18 -18.30 -11.24 -7.16
C ARG A 18 -19.10 -9.94 -6.96
N ASP A 19 -18.55 -8.97 -6.24
CA ASP A 19 -19.21 -7.67 -6.05
C ASP A 19 -18.82 -6.69 -7.17
N ALA A 20 -19.43 -6.86 -8.34
CA ALA A 20 -19.18 -6.03 -9.52
C ALA A 20 -19.46 -4.54 -9.26
N ARG A 21 -20.41 -4.22 -8.37
CA ARG A 21 -20.73 -2.83 -8.03
C ARG A 21 -19.62 -2.21 -7.20
N ALA A 22 -19.12 -2.91 -6.18
CA ALA A 22 -17.97 -2.45 -5.41
C ALA A 22 -16.74 -2.27 -6.30
N LEU A 23 -16.47 -3.24 -7.16
CA LEU A 23 -15.34 -3.20 -8.09
C LEU A 23 -15.41 -2.01 -9.04
N ALA A 24 -16.61 -1.70 -9.57
CA ALA A 24 -16.80 -0.52 -10.42
C ALA A 24 -16.54 0.80 -9.67
N ILE A 25 -16.97 0.91 -8.41
CA ILE A 25 -16.68 2.09 -7.58
C ILE A 25 -15.17 2.20 -7.33
N PHE A 26 -14.50 1.11 -6.97
CA PHE A 26 -13.05 1.11 -6.76
C PHE A 26 -12.29 1.45 -8.04
N ALA A 27 -12.71 0.91 -9.19
CA ALA A 27 -12.12 1.24 -10.48
C ALA A 27 -12.28 2.73 -10.82
N GLY A 28 -13.46 3.31 -10.56
CA GLY A 28 -13.70 4.74 -10.76
C GLY A 28 -12.81 5.61 -9.88
N LEU A 29 -12.70 5.30 -8.58
CA LEU A 29 -11.83 6.04 -7.64
C LEU A 29 -10.35 5.91 -8.02
N TYR A 30 -9.91 4.72 -8.43
CA TYR A 30 -8.53 4.48 -8.83
C TYR A 30 -8.19 5.16 -10.17
N ALA A 31 -9.10 5.10 -11.14
CA ALA A 31 -8.94 5.81 -12.42
C ALA A 31 -8.87 7.32 -12.21
N LEU A 32 -9.74 7.88 -11.35
CA LEU A 32 -9.69 9.29 -10.98
C LEU A 32 -8.32 9.64 -10.40
N LEU A 33 -7.83 8.86 -9.43
CA LEU A 33 -6.50 9.06 -8.83
C LEU A 33 -5.37 9.03 -9.88
N LEU A 34 -5.40 8.08 -10.83
CA LEU A 34 -4.41 7.99 -11.90
C LEU A 34 -4.48 9.16 -12.88
N VAL A 35 -5.67 9.65 -13.21
CA VAL A 35 -5.86 10.85 -14.04
C VAL A 35 -5.26 12.07 -13.32
N THR A 36 -5.52 12.21 -12.02
CA THR A 36 -4.94 13.27 -11.18
C THR A 36 -3.41 13.21 -11.19
N PHE A 37 -2.81 12.01 -10.99
CA PHE A 37 -1.36 11.82 -11.11
C PHE A 37 -0.83 12.17 -12.51
N TYR A 38 -1.52 11.74 -13.57
CA TYR A 38 -1.12 12.03 -14.94
C TYR A 38 -1.10 13.53 -15.20
N ILE A 39 -2.17 14.26 -14.83
CA ILE A 39 -2.24 15.72 -15.02
C ILE A 39 -1.15 16.42 -14.21
N PHE A 40 -0.92 16.01 -12.96
CA PHE A 40 0.15 16.55 -12.12
C PHE A 40 1.52 16.40 -12.77
N ILE A 41 1.85 15.22 -13.32
CA ILE A 41 3.14 14.96 -13.96
C ILE A 41 3.25 15.62 -15.34
N ALA A 42 2.16 15.65 -16.11
CA ALA A 42 2.12 16.22 -17.45
C ALA A 42 2.21 17.75 -17.44
N THR A 43 1.80 18.39 -16.35
CA THR A 43 1.92 19.84 -16.17
C THR A 43 3.39 20.20 -15.94
N ARG A 44 4.08 20.56 -17.03
CA ARG A 44 5.46 21.10 -16.99
C ARG A 44 5.38 22.63 -16.94
N GLU A 45 6.01 23.25 -15.93
CA GLU A 45 5.72 24.63 -15.54
C GLU A 45 6.27 25.70 -16.51
N ALA A 46 5.41 26.63 -16.93
CA ALA A 46 5.79 27.91 -17.53
C ALA A 46 4.91 29.11 -17.11
N THR A 47 3.76 28.92 -16.42
CA THR A 47 2.82 30.00 -16.05
C THR A 47 2.30 29.90 -14.60
N VAL A 48 1.90 31.04 -14.00
CA VAL A 48 1.38 31.12 -12.62
C VAL A 48 0.15 30.22 -12.40
N TRP A 49 -0.75 30.13 -13.39
CA TRP A 49 -1.93 29.27 -13.30
C TRP A 49 -1.57 27.78 -13.22
N GLN A 50 -0.55 27.34 -13.96
CA GLN A 50 -0.06 25.96 -13.88
C GLN A 50 0.51 25.67 -12.49
N VAL A 51 1.26 26.61 -11.90
CA VAL A 51 1.78 26.47 -10.53
C VAL A 51 0.66 26.31 -9.51
N LEU A 52 -0.39 27.13 -9.58
CA LEU A 52 -1.56 27.01 -8.69
C LEU A 52 -2.29 25.67 -8.85
N ILE A 53 -2.44 25.20 -10.09
CA ILE A 53 -3.03 23.89 -10.39
C ILE A 53 -2.15 22.76 -9.82
N THR A 54 -0.83 22.83 -9.97
CA THR A 54 0.11 21.87 -9.39
C THR A 54 -0.01 21.81 -7.87
N TYR A 55 -0.11 22.96 -7.18
CA TYR A 55 -0.34 23.00 -5.74
C TYR A 55 -1.69 22.41 -5.33
N ALA A 56 -2.76 22.66 -6.10
CA ALA A 56 -4.06 22.05 -5.85
C ALA A 56 -3.98 20.52 -5.97
N PHE A 57 -3.32 20.02 -7.02
CA PHE A 57 -3.13 18.58 -7.20
C PHE A 57 -2.24 17.93 -6.14
N LEU A 58 -1.26 18.66 -5.61
CA LEU A 58 -0.43 18.19 -4.48
C LEU A 58 -1.27 17.84 -3.25
N VAL A 59 -2.39 18.53 -3.03
CA VAL A 59 -3.34 18.26 -1.94
C VAL A 59 -4.41 17.25 -2.37
N LEU A 60 -4.86 17.31 -3.62
CA LEU A 60 -5.91 16.44 -4.13
C LEU A 60 -5.48 14.97 -4.22
N MET A 61 -4.26 14.70 -4.71
CA MET A 61 -3.71 13.34 -4.83
C MET A 61 -3.76 12.55 -3.51
N PRO A 62 -3.21 13.05 -2.38
CA PRO A 62 -3.32 12.34 -1.11
C PRO A 62 -4.78 12.25 -0.63
N ALA A 63 -5.62 13.27 -0.84
CA ALA A 63 -7.03 13.21 -0.47
C ALA A 63 -7.77 12.07 -1.20
N GLU A 64 -7.63 11.99 -2.52
CA GLU A 64 -8.20 10.92 -3.36
C GLU A 64 -7.64 9.55 -2.96
N PHE A 65 -6.32 9.46 -2.73
CA PHE A 65 -5.69 8.25 -2.23
C PHE A 65 -6.33 7.77 -0.92
N PHE A 66 -6.48 8.63 0.09
CA PHE A 66 -7.06 8.24 1.37
C PHE A 66 -8.55 7.92 1.28
N VAL A 67 -9.31 8.59 0.41
CA VAL A 67 -10.70 8.22 0.10
C VAL A 67 -10.76 6.82 -0.49
N PHE A 68 -9.88 6.51 -1.45
CA PHE A 68 -9.78 5.18 -2.04
C PHE A 68 -9.41 4.12 -1.00
N GLN A 69 -8.37 4.35 -0.19
CA GLN A 69 -7.96 3.42 0.87
C GLN A 69 -9.07 3.20 1.90
N SER A 70 -9.74 4.27 2.34
CA SER A 70 -10.84 4.16 3.29
C SER A 70 -12.05 3.44 2.71
N ALA A 71 -12.33 3.60 1.41
CA ALA A 71 -13.40 2.87 0.74
C ALA A 71 -13.13 1.36 0.77
N ILE A 72 -11.90 0.94 0.48
CA ILE A 72 -11.51 -0.48 0.51
C ILE A 72 -11.63 -1.04 1.93
N VAL A 73 -11.04 -0.37 2.92
CA VAL A 73 -11.01 -0.86 4.30
C VAL A 73 -12.41 -0.93 4.91
N GLU A 74 -13.24 0.11 4.70
CA GLU A 74 -14.61 0.15 5.22
C GLU A 74 -15.50 -0.90 4.55
N HIS A 75 -15.38 -1.08 3.23
CA HIS A 75 -16.10 -2.13 2.51
C HIS A 75 -15.64 -3.53 2.94
N ALA A 76 -14.34 -3.75 3.15
CA ALA A 76 -13.81 -5.02 3.66
C ALA A 76 -14.39 -5.39 5.04
N ARG A 77 -14.74 -4.39 5.86
CA ARG A 77 -15.31 -4.58 7.20
C ARG A 77 -16.83 -4.74 7.20
N ILE A 78 -17.55 -3.84 6.55
CA ILE A 78 -19.03 -3.74 6.65
C ILE A 78 -19.73 -4.33 5.41
N GLY A 79 -19.04 -4.45 4.28
CA GLY A 79 -19.63 -4.87 3.00
C GLY A 79 -20.57 -3.84 2.36
N LYS A 80 -20.62 -2.60 2.86
CA LYS A 80 -21.49 -1.53 2.36
C LYS A 80 -20.72 -0.24 2.13
N PHE A 81 -21.13 0.54 1.13
CA PHE A 81 -20.58 1.87 0.86
C PHE A 81 -21.39 2.94 1.59
N SER A 82 -20.73 3.67 2.49
CA SER A 82 -21.27 4.86 3.13
C SER A 82 -20.30 6.01 2.95
N TRP A 83 -20.56 6.91 1.99
CA TRP A 83 -19.65 8.00 1.65
C TRP A 83 -19.27 8.87 2.86
N ARG A 84 -20.21 9.11 3.77
CA ARG A 84 -19.93 9.83 5.02
C ARG A 84 -18.91 9.11 5.90
N GLN A 85 -19.01 7.79 6.01
CA GLN A 85 -18.04 6.97 6.76
C GLN A 85 -16.71 6.89 6.03
N ILE A 86 -16.71 6.78 4.70
CA ILE A 86 -15.50 6.74 3.87
C ILE A 86 -14.71 8.04 4.00
N VAL A 87 -15.36 9.20 3.91
CA VAL A 87 -14.67 10.50 4.05
C VAL A 87 -14.12 10.69 5.46
N ARG A 88 -14.90 10.36 6.50
CA ARG A 88 -14.41 10.41 7.88
C ARG A 88 -13.27 9.40 8.12
N GLY A 89 -13.36 8.23 7.52
CA GLY A 89 -12.33 7.19 7.55
C GLY A 89 -11.06 7.66 6.86
N ALA A 90 -11.16 8.31 5.70
CA ALA A 90 -10.02 8.88 4.97
C ALA A 90 -9.21 9.86 5.83
N ILE A 91 -9.90 10.74 6.55
CA ILE A 91 -9.24 11.67 7.50
C ILE A 91 -8.54 10.89 8.63
N LYS A 92 -9.19 9.86 9.19
CA LYS A 92 -8.56 9.01 10.21
C LYS A 92 -7.32 8.30 9.66
N LEU A 93 -7.40 7.74 8.45
CA LEU A 93 -6.28 7.06 7.81
C LEU A 93 -5.13 8.02 7.52
N PHE A 94 -5.43 9.23 7.03
CA PHE A 94 -4.44 10.29 6.81
C PHE A 94 -3.67 10.60 8.09
N ILE A 95 -4.37 10.87 9.20
CA ILE A 95 -3.75 11.18 10.49
C ILE A 95 -2.94 9.99 10.99
N ALA A 96 -3.46 8.77 10.86
CA ALA A 96 -2.77 7.55 11.27
C ALA A 96 -1.49 7.28 10.46
N THR A 97 -1.41 7.75 9.21
CA THR A 97 -0.23 7.58 8.37
C THR A 97 0.91 8.55 8.74
N ILE A 98 0.64 9.68 9.41
CA ILE A 98 1.66 10.69 9.76
C ILE A 98 2.85 10.07 10.52
N PRO A 99 2.67 9.29 11.61
CA PRO A 99 3.80 8.67 12.30
C PRO A 99 4.62 7.74 11.40
N ILE A 100 3.97 7.01 10.49
CA ILE A 100 4.66 6.12 9.55
C ILE A 100 5.49 6.93 8.55
N VAL A 101 4.96 8.05 8.05
CA VAL A 101 5.69 8.97 7.16
C VAL A 101 6.91 9.55 7.86
N VAL A 102 6.78 9.97 9.12
CA VAL A 102 7.92 10.46 9.92
C VAL A 102 8.99 9.37 10.05
N ILE A 103 8.60 8.13 10.36
CA ILE A 103 9.52 6.99 10.41
C ILE A 103 10.19 6.77 9.04
N ALA A 104 9.42 6.82 7.95
CA ALA A 104 9.91 6.65 6.60
C ALA A 104 10.96 7.70 6.23
N LEU A 105 10.72 8.98 6.56
CA LEU A 105 11.65 10.09 6.35
C LEU A 105 12.94 9.93 7.17
N VAL A 106 12.83 9.48 8.43
CA VAL A 106 14.00 9.21 9.28
C VAL A 106 14.85 8.08 8.68
N PHE A 107 14.24 6.96 8.28
CA PHE A 107 14.96 5.87 7.63
C PHE A 107 15.59 6.32 6.31
N TRP A 108 14.87 7.10 5.50
CA TRP A 108 15.40 7.64 4.25
C TRP A 108 16.66 8.48 4.51
N ALA A 109 16.58 9.44 5.43
CA ALA A 109 17.70 10.32 5.78
C ALA A 109 18.90 9.55 6.35
N LEU A 110 18.65 8.52 7.17
CA LEU A 110 19.70 7.65 7.70
C LEU A 110 20.38 6.86 6.59
N LEU A 111 19.61 6.22 5.70
CA LEU A 111 20.15 5.44 4.59
C LEU A 111 20.97 6.31 3.63
N ASP A 112 20.49 7.52 3.32
CA ASP A 112 21.24 8.48 2.51
C ASP A 112 22.55 8.87 3.18
N LYS A 113 22.51 9.20 4.48
CA LYS A 113 23.70 9.54 5.26
C LYS A 113 24.73 8.40 5.30
N PHE A 114 24.28 7.14 5.41
CA PHE A 114 25.17 5.98 5.37
C PHE A 114 25.69 5.68 3.97
N GLN A 115 24.87 5.85 2.93
CA GLN A 115 25.28 5.62 1.55
C GLN A 115 26.36 6.61 1.10
N LEU A 116 26.36 7.85 1.62
CA LEU A 116 27.43 8.82 1.34
C LEU A 116 28.84 8.31 1.71
N ARG A 117 28.95 7.34 2.63
CA ARG A 117 30.23 6.69 3.00
C ARG A 117 30.71 5.66 1.97
N TYR A 118 29.83 5.25 1.05
CA TYR A 118 30.08 4.26 0.00
C TYR A 118 29.70 4.87 -1.36
N PRO A 119 30.46 5.87 -1.83
CA PRO A 119 30.13 6.59 -3.06
C PRO A 119 30.01 5.60 -4.20
N THR A 120 28.88 5.64 -4.90
CA THR A 120 28.66 4.77 -6.05
C THR A 120 29.74 5.06 -7.08
N PRO A 121 30.41 4.03 -7.64
CA PRO A 121 31.32 4.23 -8.76
C PRO A 121 30.56 5.04 -9.79
N LYS A 122 31.11 6.18 -10.21
CA LYS A 122 30.53 6.98 -11.28
C LYS A 122 30.53 6.05 -12.49
N ALA A 123 29.41 5.37 -12.73
CA ALA A 123 29.21 4.65 -13.98
C ALA A 123 29.50 5.69 -15.04
N ALA A 124 30.55 5.47 -15.83
CA ALA A 124 30.90 6.36 -16.89
C ALA A 124 29.77 6.29 -17.92
N LEU A 125 28.70 7.04 -17.67
CA LEU A 125 27.57 7.23 -18.57
C LEU A 125 28.09 7.72 -19.94
N ALA A 126 29.23 8.42 -19.91
CA ALA A 126 30.01 8.83 -21.08
C ALA A 126 30.74 7.66 -21.79
N GLU A 127 31.16 6.60 -21.11
CA GLU A 127 31.77 5.41 -21.76
C GLU A 127 30.72 4.45 -22.31
N SER A 128 29.54 4.34 -21.70
CA SER A 128 28.43 3.55 -22.25
C SER A 128 27.87 4.12 -23.56
N LEU A 129 28.19 5.37 -23.89
CA LEU A 129 27.87 6.00 -25.19
C LEU A 129 28.93 5.73 -26.27
N ARG A 130 30.10 5.18 -25.93
CA ARG A 130 31.25 4.98 -26.84
C ARG A 130 31.52 3.52 -27.23
N GLY A 131 30.68 2.57 -26.82
CA GLY A 131 30.81 1.17 -27.22
C GLY A 131 29.96 0.21 -26.38
N ALA A 132 30.10 -1.09 -26.66
CA ALA A 132 29.44 -2.12 -25.85
C ALA A 132 29.86 -1.97 -24.38
N PRO A 133 28.90 -1.92 -23.43
CA PRO A 133 29.20 -1.69 -22.03
C PRO A 133 30.12 -2.80 -21.51
N LYS A 134 31.33 -2.42 -21.07
CA LYS A 134 32.22 -3.37 -20.39
C LYS A 134 31.53 -3.82 -19.09
N PRO A 135 31.56 -5.12 -18.76
CA PRO A 135 30.98 -5.61 -17.51
C PRO A 135 31.68 -4.92 -16.34
N GLN A 136 30.96 -4.05 -15.63
CA GLN A 136 31.45 -3.40 -14.41
C GLN A 136 31.30 -4.36 -13.23
N PRO A 137 32.27 -4.41 -12.31
CA PRO A 137 32.15 -5.23 -11.11
C PRO A 137 30.94 -4.79 -10.29
N LEU A 138 30.22 -5.77 -9.74
CA LEU A 138 29.04 -5.53 -8.91
C LEU A 138 29.43 -4.70 -7.67
N HIS A 139 28.88 -3.49 -7.55
CA HIS A 139 29.10 -2.66 -6.37
C HIS A 139 28.16 -3.09 -5.23
N TRP A 140 28.60 -4.05 -4.43
CA TRP A 140 27.84 -4.63 -3.32
C TRP A 140 27.16 -3.62 -2.38
N PRO A 141 27.80 -2.50 -1.98
CA PRO A 141 27.12 -1.51 -1.14
C PRO A 141 25.86 -0.96 -1.79
N THR A 142 25.90 -0.66 -3.10
CA THR A 142 24.71 -0.18 -3.83
C THR A 142 23.60 -1.22 -3.82
N VAL A 143 23.93 -2.50 -4.03
CA VAL A 143 22.96 -3.60 -3.99
C VAL A 143 22.34 -3.73 -2.60
N ILE A 144 23.15 -3.66 -1.54
CA ILE A 144 22.70 -3.76 -0.16
C ILE A 144 21.77 -2.58 0.19
N PHE A 145 22.16 -1.34 -0.11
CA PHE A 145 21.32 -0.16 0.17
C PHE A 145 20.02 -0.18 -0.65
N ALA A 146 20.08 -0.59 -1.92
CA ALA A 146 18.88 -0.76 -2.74
C ALA A 146 17.95 -1.84 -2.17
N THR A 147 18.52 -2.96 -1.72
CA THR A 147 17.77 -4.05 -1.07
C THR A 147 17.12 -3.57 0.22
N ILE A 148 17.86 -2.87 1.09
CA ILE A 148 17.31 -2.33 2.35
C ILE A 148 16.19 -1.32 2.06
N ARG A 149 16.38 -0.40 1.09
CA ARG A 149 15.33 0.54 0.68
C ARG A 149 14.10 -0.21 0.17
N PHE A 150 14.28 -1.23 -0.67
CA PHE A 150 13.17 -2.03 -1.16
C PHE A 150 12.43 -2.73 -0.01
N LEU A 151 13.14 -3.41 0.90
CA LEU A 151 12.53 -4.08 2.05
C LEU A 151 11.77 -3.09 2.95
N ILE A 152 12.32 -1.90 3.20
CA ILE A 152 11.69 -0.91 4.08
C ILE A 152 10.51 -0.23 3.39
N PHE A 153 10.70 0.37 2.22
CA PHE A 153 9.72 1.23 1.57
C PHE A 153 8.70 0.48 0.71
N ALA A 154 9.06 -0.68 0.14
CA ALA A 154 8.14 -1.46 -0.70
C ALA A 154 7.45 -2.61 0.06
N ILE A 155 7.98 -3.03 1.22
CA ILE A 155 7.40 -4.15 1.98
C ILE A 155 6.99 -3.72 3.38
N ALA A 156 7.95 -3.33 4.22
CA ALA A 156 7.73 -3.13 5.65
C ALA A 156 6.75 -1.99 5.96
N LEU A 157 6.97 -0.81 5.37
CA LEU A 157 6.13 0.36 5.61
C LEU A 157 4.71 0.21 5.03
N PRO A 158 4.50 -0.26 3.79
CA PRO A 158 3.15 -0.51 3.29
C PRO A 158 2.39 -1.53 4.13
N LEU A 159 3.05 -2.63 4.52
CA LEU A 159 2.44 -3.65 5.37
C LEU A 159 2.03 -3.10 6.73
N ALA A 160 2.95 -2.41 7.41
CA ALA A 160 2.67 -1.70 8.66
C ALA A 160 1.49 -0.73 8.53
N THR A 161 1.43 -0.01 7.41
CA THR A 161 0.40 0.98 7.11
C THR A 161 -0.97 0.34 6.98
N ILE A 162 -1.10 -0.77 6.23
CA ILE A 162 -2.38 -1.46 6.05
C ILE A 162 -2.90 -2.01 7.40
N HIS A 163 -2.03 -2.57 8.24
CA HIS A 163 -2.41 -3.04 9.57
C HIS A 163 -2.88 -1.89 10.47
N LEU A 164 -2.18 -0.76 10.43
CA LEU A 164 -2.58 0.43 11.17
C LEU A 164 -3.95 0.94 10.68
N TRP A 165 -4.16 1.01 9.37
CA TRP A 165 -5.43 1.43 8.77
C TRP A 165 -6.59 0.52 9.15
N ALA A 166 -6.40 -0.80 9.04
CA ALA A 166 -7.41 -1.77 9.43
C ALA A 166 -7.85 -1.54 10.89
N ARG A 167 -6.89 -1.33 11.79
CA ARG A 167 -7.18 -1.09 13.22
C ARG A 167 -7.84 0.25 13.48
N VAL A 168 -7.32 1.32 12.89
CA VAL A 168 -7.85 2.69 13.08
C VAL A 168 -9.23 2.85 12.47
N SER A 169 -9.52 2.14 11.38
CA SER A 169 -10.85 2.13 10.81
C SER A 169 -11.88 1.60 11.83
N ALA A 170 -11.54 0.51 12.54
CA ALA A 170 -12.42 -0.18 13.47
C ALA A 170 -12.59 0.56 14.82
N GLY A 171 -11.63 1.39 15.20
CA GLY A 171 -11.60 2.07 16.50
C GLY A 171 -11.76 3.60 16.45
N ASP A 172 -11.62 4.21 17.63
CA ASP A 172 -11.47 5.65 17.77
C ASP A 172 -9.98 6.04 17.69
N ILE A 173 -9.66 7.01 16.85
CA ILE A 173 -8.30 7.53 16.66
C ILE A 173 -7.72 8.11 17.95
N ARG A 174 -8.58 8.58 18.86
CA ARG A 174 -8.17 9.08 20.18
C ARG A 174 -7.42 8.03 21.00
N THR A 175 -7.75 6.75 20.79
CA THR A 175 -7.07 5.64 21.49
C THR A 175 -5.65 5.41 20.99
N LEU A 176 -5.28 5.94 19.81
CA LEU A 176 -3.90 5.91 19.34
C LEU A 176 -3.00 6.80 20.21
N PHE A 177 -3.53 7.94 20.66
CA PHE A 177 -2.76 9.00 21.33
C PHE A 177 -3.04 9.09 22.84
N SER A 178 -3.95 8.27 23.37
CA SER A 178 -4.29 8.29 24.80
C SER A 178 -3.17 7.68 25.65
N GLY A 179 -2.77 8.35 26.74
CA GLY A 179 -1.75 7.83 27.67
C GLY A 179 -0.30 8.23 27.34
N GLY A 180 -0.10 9.25 26.50
CA GLY A 180 1.20 9.86 26.25
C GLY A 180 2.03 9.17 25.15
N ALA A 181 3.21 9.73 24.86
CA ALA A 181 4.08 9.30 23.77
C ALA A 181 4.60 7.87 23.97
N GLU A 182 5.03 7.51 25.18
CA GLU A 182 5.57 6.18 25.49
C GLU A 182 4.52 5.07 25.27
N ALA A 183 3.30 5.25 25.78
CA ALA A 183 2.21 4.30 25.58
C ALA A 183 1.84 4.18 24.09
N SER A 184 1.86 5.30 23.36
CA SER A 184 1.59 5.33 21.92
C SER A 184 2.65 4.53 21.14
N VAL A 185 3.94 4.74 21.45
CA VAL A 185 5.06 4.01 20.83
C VAL A 185 4.97 2.51 21.13
N ARG A 186 4.72 2.13 22.39
CA ARG A 186 4.58 0.72 22.77
C ARG A 186 3.41 0.03 22.06
N ARG A 187 2.27 0.73 21.91
CA ARG A 187 1.11 0.23 21.16
C ARG A 187 1.44 0.06 19.68
N ILE A 188 2.04 1.07 19.05
CA ILE A 188 2.45 1.02 17.65
C ILE A 188 3.45 -0.13 17.44
N GLY A 189 4.44 -0.29 18.33
CA GLY A 189 5.39 -1.40 18.30
C GLY A 189 4.72 -2.77 18.36
N GLY A 190 3.76 -2.95 19.27
CA GLY A 190 2.97 -4.19 19.37
C GLY A 190 2.03 -4.44 18.18
N TRP A 191 1.67 -3.40 17.42
CA TRP A 191 0.92 -3.56 16.16
C TRP A 191 1.84 -3.90 15.00
N LEU A 192 2.99 -3.25 14.92
CA LEU A 192 4.03 -3.57 13.93
C LEU A 192 4.49 -5.01 14.06
N ALA A 193 4.74 -5.49 15.28
CA ALA A 193 5.12 -6.90 15.51
C ALA A 193 4.10 -7.89 14.91
N ARG A 194 2.79 -7.55 14.97
CA ARG A 194 1.73 -8.34 14.34
C ARG A 194 1.64 -8.16 12.82
N ALA A 195 1.95 -6.97 12.33
CA ALA A 195 2.02 -6.72 10.89
C ALA A 195 3.07 -7.61 10.21
N PHE A 196 4.14 -7.98 10.93
CA PHE A 196 5.19 -8.88 10.45
C PHE A 196 4.98 -10.36 10.81
N ALA A 197 3.76 -10.75 11.23
CA ALA A 197 3.42 -12.17 11.34
C ALA A 197 3.53 -12.87 9.96
N SER A 198 3.92 -14.15 9.95
CA SER A 198 4.14 -14.91 8.72
C SER A 198 2.94 -14.89 7.77
N ASP A 199 1.72 -14.91 8.31
CA ASP A 199 0.49 -14.88 7.52
C ASP A 199 0.28 -13.52 6.83
N SER A 200 0.53 -12.43 7.54
CA SER A 200 0.45 -11.06 7.00
C SER A 200 1.48 -10.85 5.89
N VAL A 201 2.72 -11.32 6.11
CA VAL A 201 3.80 -11.24 5.13
C VAL A 201 3.47 -12.07 3.88
N LEU A 202 2.92 -13.29 4.05
CA LEU A 202 2.52 -14.15 2.95
C LEU A 202 1.39 -13.52 2.12
N ILE A 203 0.34 -12.99 2.77
CA ILE A 203 -0.75 -12.28 2.09
C ILE A 203 -0.22 -11.09 1.29
N TYR A 204 0.66 -10.30 1.90
CA TYR A 204 1.26 -9.15 1.21
C TYR A 204 2.16 -9.56 0.06
N ALA A 205 2.95 -10.63 0.20
CA ALA A 205 3.80 -11.14 -0.88
C ALA A 205 2.97 -11.61 -2.08
N LEU A 206 1.90 -12.38 -1.85
CA LEU A 206 0.95 -12.79 -2.89
C LEU A 206 0.29 -11.58 -3.55
N GLY A 207 -0.11 -10.61 -2.73
CA GLY A 207 -0.60 -9.32 -3.17
C GLY A 207 0.37 -8.59 -4.09
N ALA A 208 1.62 -8.41 -3.65
CA ALA A 208 2.64 -7.67 -4.36
C ALA A 208 2.97 -8.28 -5.72
N ILE A 209 2.96 -9.62 -5.83
CA ILE A 209 3.04 -10.31 -7.12
C ILE A 209 1.95 -9.80 -8.06
N LEU A 210 0.72 -9.73 -7.57
CA LEU A 210 -0.45 -9.34 -8.35
C LEU A 210 -0.51 -7.85 -8.67
N PHE A 211 -0.28 -6.97 -7.68
CA PHE A 211 -0.46 -5.52 -7.88
C PHE A 211 0.80 -4.75 -8.31
N ALA A 212 1.99 -5.33 -8.16
CA ALA A 212 3.24 -4.65 -8.51
C ALA A 212 4.02 -5.41 -9.59
N PHE A 213 4.38 -6.68 -9.35
CA PHE A 213 5.26 -7.41 -10.26
C PHE A 213 4.63 -7.73 -11.62
N ILE A 214 3.37 -8.19 -11.64
CA ILE A 214 2.66 -8.46 -12.90
C ILE A 214 2.45 -7.17 -13.71
N PRO A 215 1.88 -6.07 -13.16
CA PRO A 215 1.78 -4.79 -13.87
C PRO A 215 3.11 -4.28 -14.40
N TYR A 216 4.18 -4.39 -13.60
CA TYR A 216 5.53 -4.03 -14.02
C TYR A 216 5.97 -4.86 -15.23
N ALA A 217 5.85 -6.18 -15.16
CA ALA A 217 6.19 -7.06 -16.29
C ALA A 217 5.37 -6.70 -17.54
N VAL A 218 4.06 -6.49 -17.40
CA VAL A 218 3.16 -6.15 -18.52
C VAL A 218 3.58 -4.86 -19.21
N ILE A 219 3.97 -3.83 -18.46
CA ILE A 219 4.38 -2.53 -19.02
C ILE A 219 5.77 -2.58 -19.67
N PHE A 220 6.71 -3.33 -19.10
CA PHE A 220 8.11 -3.31 -19.54
C PHE A 220 8.50 -4.42 -20.53
N ILE A 221 7.64 -5.42 -20.75
CA ILE A 221 7.84 -6.39 -21.83
C ILE A 221 7.68 -5.67 -23.17
N LYS A 222 8.76 -5.63 -23.95
CA LYS A 222 8.79 -5.02 -25.29
C LYS A 222 8.05 -5.92 -26.27
N ILE A 223 6.87 -5.49 -26.70
CA ILE A 223 6.13 -6.08 -27.80
C ILE A 223 6.18 -5.06 -28.93
N SER A 224 6.80 -5.40 -30.06
CA SER A 224 6.93 -4.50 -31.21
C SER A 224 6.12 -5.03 -32.39
N PRO A 225 4.80 -4.81 -32.40
CA PRO A 225 3.95 -5.21 -33.51
C PRO A 225 4.28 -4.38 -34.76
N LYS A 226 4.11 -4.98 -35.94
CA LYS A 226 4.29 -4.26 -37.21
C LYS A 226 3.10 -3.33 -37.45
N GLY A 227 3.29 -2.02 -37.30
CA GLY A 227 2.33 -0.99 -37.69
C GLY A 227 1.89 -0.08 -36.54
N THR A 228 1.65 1.20 -36.85
CA THR A 228 1.37 2.25 -35.85
C THR A 228 0.05 2.03 -35.10
N LYS A 229 -1.01 1.58 -35.78
CA LYS A 229 -2.32 1.32 -35.15
C LYS A 229 -2.26 0.14 -34.17
N THR A 230 -1.55 -0.92 -34.55
CA THR A 230 -1.37 -2.10 -33.70
C THR A 230 -0.47 -1.81 -32.51
N ASP A 231 0.56 -0.98 -32.68
CA ASP A 231 1.45 -0.55 -31.59
C ASP A 231 0.67 0.22 -30.52
N PHE A 232 -0.15 1.19 -30.95
CA PHE A 232 -1.04 1.92 -30.04
C PHE A 232 -2.05 1.00 -29.34
N ALA A 233 -2.68 0.07 -30.07
CA ALA A 233 -3.65 -0.87 -29.48
C ALA A 233 -3.00 -1.80 -28.44
N VAL A 234 -1.79 -2.31 -28.71
CA VAL A 234 -1.02 -3.13 -27.76
C VAL A 234 -0.65 -2.32 -26.52
N PHE A 235 -0.22 -1.07 -26.69
CA PHE A 235 0.08 -0.18 -25.57
C PHE A 235 -1.14 0.05 -24.67
N ILE A 236 -2.30 0.38 -25.26
CA ILE A 236 -3.55 0.55 -24.49
C ILE A 236 -3.94 -0.75 -23.78
N ALA A 237 -3.81 -1.90 -24.44
CA ALA A 237 -4.08 -3.19 -23.81
C ALA A 237 -3.15 -3.46 -22.61
N GLN A 238 -1.84 -3.18 -22.74
CA GLN A 238 -0.88 -3.30 -21.63
C GLN A 238 -1.27 -2.40 -20.45
N LEU A 239 -1.68 -1.16 -20.72
CA LEU A 239 -2.14 -0.24 -19.68
C LEU A 239 -3.41 -0.74 -18.98
N LEU A 240 -4.39 -1.24 -19.73
CA LEU A 240 -5.63 -1.79 -19.15
C LEU A 240 -5.35 -3.03 -18.30
N ILE A 241 -4.48 -3.93 -18.77
CA ILE A 241 -4.08 -5.13 -18.03
C ILE A 241 -3.35 -4.73 -16.74
N ALA A 242 -2.38 -3.82 -16.81
CA ALA A 242 -1.65 -3.30 -15.65
C ALA A 242 -2.58 -2.59 -14.66
N PHE A 243 -3.55 -1.81 -15.15
CA PHE A 243 -4.60 -1.19 -14.35
C PHE A 243 -5.42 -2.23 -13.58
N CYS A 244 -5.94 -3.25 -14.28
CA CYS A 244 -6.74 -4.30 -13.66
C CYS A 244 -5.95 -5.07 -12.59
N PHE A 245 -4.72 -5.48 -12.88
CA PHE A 245 -3.90 -6.23 -11.94
C PHE A 245 -3.46 -5.39 -10.73
N SER A 246 -3.05 -4.14 -10.94
CA SER A 246 -2.73 -3.21 -9.84
C SER A 246 -3.94 -2.96 -8.94
N LEU A 247 -5.11 -2.68 -9.53
CA LEU A 247 -6.34 -2.44 -8.80
C LEU A 247 -6.79 -3.67 -8.01
N ILE A 248 -7.02 -4.80 -8.69
CA ILE A 248 -7.55 -6.01 -8.06
C ILE A 248 -6.57 -6.53 -7.02
N GLY A 249 -5.28 -6.61 -7.35
CA GLY A 249 -4.27 -7.08 -6.42
C GLY A 249 -4.20 -6.22 -5.16
N TRP A 250 -4.30 -4.90 -5.28
CA TRP A 250 -4.30 -4.01 -4.13
C TRP A 250 -5.54 -4.20 -3.26
N ILE A 251 -6.74 -4.19 -3.85
CA ILE A 251 -8.01 -4.37 -3.11
C ILE A 251 -8.03 -5.71 -2.37
N VAL A 252 -7.64 -6.79 -3.04
CA VAL A 252 -7.62 -8.14 -2.44
C VAL A 252 -6.65 -8.19 -1.27
N THR A 253 -5.47 -7.60 -1.40
CA THR A 253 -4.45 -7.55 -0.34
C THR A 253 -4.96 -6.80 0.89
N VAL A 254 -5.46 -5.58 0.69
CA VAL A 254 -5.98 -4.75 1.80
C VAL A 254 -7.20 -5.43 2.44
N THR A 255 -8.08 -6.03 1.66
CA THR A 255 -9.27 -6.75 2.17
C THR A 255 -8.87 -7.97 2.99
N ALA A 256 -7.97 -8.80 2.49
CA ALA A 256 -7.49 -9.99 3.19
C ALA A 256 -6.80 -9.63 4.51
N LEU A 257 -5.91 -8.64 4.50
CA LEU A 257 -5.23 -8.16 5.72
C LEU A 257 -6.21 -7.53 6.72
N SER A 258 -7.23 -6.79 6.25
CA SER A 258 -8.25 -6.20 7.12
C SER A 258 -9.11 -7.26 7.81
N LYS A 259 -9.47 -8.32 7.08
CA LYS A 259 -10.21 -9.47 7.63
C LYS A 259 -9.37 -10.25 8.66
N LEU A 260 -8.11 -10.52 8.35
CA LEU A 260 -7.19 -11.20 9.26
C LEU A 260 -7.08 -10.46 10.61
N ASN A 261 -6.87 -9.14 10.56
CA ASN A 261 -6.81 -8.30 11.77
C ASN A 261 -8.10 -8.33 12.59
N THR A 262 -9.26 -8.41 11.92
CA THR A 262 -10.56 -8.48 12.60
C THR A 262 -10.74 -9.81 13.33
N GLN A 263 -10.35 -10.93 12.71
CA GLN A 263 -10.45 -12.26 13.31
C GLN A 263 -9.56 -12.39 14.55
N THR A 264 -8.31 -11.92 14.48
CA THR A 264 -7.39 -11.96 15.63
C THR A 264 -7.92 -11.12 16.80
N SER A 265 -8.53 -9.95 16.53
CA SER A 265 -9.07 -9.09 17.59
C SER A 265 -10.25 -9.72 18.34
N ILE A 266 -11.01 -10.61 17.71
CA ILE A 266 -12.14 -11.31 18.35
C ILE A 266 -11.61 -12.44 19.25
N ALA A 267 -10.56 -13.14 18.82
CA ALA A 267 -9.93 -14.21 19.60
C ALA A 267 -9.26 -13.69 20.89
N ASP A 268 -8.78 -12.45 20.90
CA ASP A 268 -8.12 -11.82 22.06
C ASP A 268 -9.10 -11.31 23.15
N VAL A 269 -10.43 -11.40 22.97
CA VAL A 269 -11.40 -11.02 24.01
C VAL A 269 -11.39 -12.12 25.08
N PRO A 270 -10.96 -11.85 26.33
CA PRO A 270 -10.97 -12.85 27.38
C PRO A 270 -12.41 -13.31 27.56
N GLN A 271 -12.65 -14.60 27.30
CA GLN A 271 -13.93 -15.24 27.53
C GLN A 271 -14.20 -15.12 29.04
N ARG A 272 -14.98 -14.09 29.43
CA ARG A 272 -15.40 -13.88 30.82
C ARG A 272 -16.02 -15.20 31.25
N ALA A 273 -15.39 -15.88 32.21
CA ALA A 273 -15.89 -17.13 32.73
C ALA A 273 -17.38 -16.95 33.09
N PRO A 274 -18.25 -17.92 32.75
CA PRO A 274 -19.63 -17.87 33.17
C PRO A 274 -19.64 -17.65 34.68
N SER A 275 -20.27 -16.55 35.12
CA SER A 275 -20.43 -16.26 36.55
C SER A 275 -21.16 -17.44 37.17
N THR A 276 -20.44 -18.26 37.92
CA THR A 276 -21.03 -19.32 38.75
C THR A 276 -22.12 -18.66 39.58
N PRO A 277 -23.39 -19.13 39.52
CA PRO A 277 -24.43 -18.59 40.38
C PRO A 277 -23.97 -18.73 41.82
N ALA A 278 -23.97 -17.64 42.56
CA ALA A 278 -23.67 -17.66 43.99
C ALA A 278 -24.68 -18.60 44.66
N GLU A 279 -24.17 -19.71 45.18
CA GLU A 279 -24.90 -20.65 46.01
C GLU A 279 -25.39 -19.87 47.24
N ALA A 280 -26.72 -19.74 47.38
CA ALA A 280 -27.32 -19.02 48.48
C ALA A 280 -27.02 -19.76 49.80
N PRO A 281 -26.55 -19.07 50.86
CA PRO A 281 -26.37 -19.70 52.16
C PRO A 281 -27.72 -20.11 52.74
N ALA A 282 -27.80 -21.37 53.18
CA ALA A 282 -28.94 -21.97 53.87
C ALA A 282 -29.10 -21.45 55.30
#